data_AF-A0A9W7VXR8-F1
#
_entry.id   AF-A0A9W7VXR8-F1
#
_cell.length_a   1.000
_cell.length_b   1.000
_cell.length_c   1.000
_cell.angle_alpha   90.00
_cell.angle_beta   90.00
_cell.angle_gamma   90.00
#
_symmetry.space_group_name_H-M   'P 1'
#
loop_
_entity.id
_entity.type
_entity.pdbx_description
1 polymer ?
#
loop_
_entity_poly.entity_id
_entity_poly.type
_entity_poly.pdbx_seq_one_letter_code
_entity_poly.pdbx_strand_id
1 'polypeptide(L)'
;MSYHKHADPEPVTFEDLNYEERSRKREWNRAPLKDLFPRIPSRSLERILDICICKPFVWNLSMSKHWNARRLTSVVVAHVRHSHTDYDELLRDERLERFEARRRTAGAVWKVLREWCPWDASNEVLEECFQATLLRPEEREPGWDPMELDDESDYVDDPMDLD
;
A
#
# COMPACT_ATOMS: atom_id res chain seq x y z
N MET A 1 -27.07 1.35 -33.15
CA MET A 1 -25.79 0.76 -32.69
C MET A 1 -25.81 0.77 -31.18
N SER A 2 -26.12 -0.37 -30.56
CA SER A 2 -26.24 -0.48 -29.10
C SER A 2 -24.89 -0.89 -28.52
N TYR A 3 -24.25 0.02 -27.80
CA TYR A 3 -23.00 -0.26 -27.07
C TYR A 3 -23.32 -1.24 -25.94
N HIS A 4 -22.86 -2.48 -26.08
CA HIS A 4 -22.83 -3.42 -24.96
C HIS A 4 -21.78 -2.90 -23.98
N LYS A 5 -22.24 -2.35 -22.84
CA LYS A 5 -21.38 -2.18 -21.67
C LYS A 5 -20.90 -3.58 -21.29
N HIS A 6 -19.62 -3.87 -21.53
CA HIS A 6 -18.96 -4.97 -20.85
C HIS A 6 -19.05 -4.63 -19.36
N ALA A 7 -19.86 -5.38 -18.61
CA ALA A 7 -19.82 -5.32 -17.17
C ALA A 7 -18.40 -5.72 -16.77
N ASP A 8 -17.69 -4.83 -16.08
CA ASP A 8 -16.44 -5.20 -15.42
C ASP A 8 -16.75 -6.38 -14.48
N PRO A 9 -15.92 -7.43 -14.47
CA PRO A 9 -16.15 -8.55 -13.57
C PRO A 9 -16.17 -8.03 -12.13
N GLU A 10 -17.20 -8.45 -11.38
CA GLU A 10 -17.32 -8.18 -9.94
C GLU A 10 -15.98 -8.47 -9.25
N PRO A 11 -15.51 -7.57 -8.35
CA PRO A 11 -14.24 -7.78 -7.68
C PRO A 11 -14.32 -9.06 -6.84
N VAL A 12 -13.51 -10.06 -7.21
CA VAL A 12 -13.37 -11.32 -6.46
C VAL A 12 -12.96 -10.96 -5.03
N THR A 13 -13.76 -11.35 -4.06
CA THR A 13 -13.46 -11.09 -2.65
C THR A 13 -12.25 -11.91 -2.22
N PHE A 14 -11.48 -11.42 -1.26
CA PHE A 14 -10.30 -12.13 -0.74
C PHE A 14 -10.65 -13.55 -0.28
N GLU A 15 -11.85 -13.74 0.27
CA GLU A 15 -12.38 -14.99 0.81
C GLU A 15 -12.66 -16.04 -0.28
N ASP A 16 -12.93 -15.61 -1.52
CA ASP A 16 -13.23 -16.50 -2.64
C ASP A 16 -11.98 -17.06 -3.33
N LEU A 17 -10.80 -16.49 -3.07
CA LEU A 17 -9.55 -16.93 -3.70
C LEU A 17 -9.05 -18.23 -3.10
N ASN A 18 -8.84 -19.24 -3.93
CA ASN A 18 -8.24 -20.49 -3.49
C ASN A 18 -6.75 -20.30 -3.11
N TYR A 19 -6.19 -21.27 -2.37
CA TYR A 19 -4.80 -21.21 -1.89
C TYR A 19 -3.79 -21.00 -3.03
N GLU A 20 -3.99 -21.65 -4.18
CA GLU A 20 -3.08 -21.54 -5.33
C GLU A 20 -3.12 -20.13 -5.95
N GLU A 21 -4.29 -19.52 -6.04
CA GLU A 21 -4.47 -18.15 -6.54
C GLU A 21 -3.81 -17.13 -5.62
N ARG A 22 -4.00 -17.27 -4.30
CA ARG A 22 -3.33 -16.43 -3.30
C ARG A 22 -1.81 -16.56 -3.42
N SER A 23 -1.29 -17.80 -3.48
CA SER A 23 0.14 -18.05 -3.65
C SER A 23 0.70 -17.43 -4.93
N ARG A 24 -0.04 -17.53 -6.04
CA ARG A 24 0.37 -16.94 -7.33
C ARG A 24 0.41 -15.41 -7.27
N LYS A 25 -0.62 -14.78 -6.70
CA LYS A 25 -0.67 -13.32 -6.53
C LYS A 25 0.46 -12.81 -5.62
N ARG A 26 0.77 -13.54 -4.53
CA ARG A 26 1.93 -13.20 -3.67
C ARG A 26 3.22 -13.23 -4.46
N GLU A 27 3.45 -14.27 -5.25
CA GLU A 27 4.70 -14.39 -6.02
C GLU A 27 4.83 -13.30 -7.09
N TRP A 28 3.74 -12.93 -7.76
CA TRP A 28 3.72 -11.83 -8.73
C TRP A 28 4.07 -10.47 -8.12
N ASN A 29 3.70 -10.21 -6.87
CA ASN A 29 4.03 -8.96 -6.18
C ASN A 29 5.41 -9.01 -5.49
N ARG A 30 5.89 -10.21 -5.11
CA ARG A 30 7.11 -10.37 -4.31
C ARG A 30 8.37 -9.88 -5.04
N ALA A 31 8.56 -10.26 -6.30
CA ALA A 31 9.74 -9.84 -7.05
C ALA A 31 9.77 -8.31 -7.25
N PRO A 32 8.70 -7.65 -7.74
CA PRO A 32 8.66 -6.20 -7.85
C PRO A 32 8.85 -5.46 -6.50
N LEU A 33 8.29 -5.98 -5.40
CA LEU A 33 8.50 -5.40 -4.07
C LEU A 33 9.97 -5.45 -3.64
N LYS A 34 10.68 -6.55 -3.91
CA LYS A 34 12.12 -6.65 -3.63
C LYS A 34 12.96 -5.79 -4.56
N ASP A 35 12.52 -5.56 -5.79
CA ASP A 35 13.22 -4.64 -6.70
C ASP A 35 13.09 -3.18 -6.22
N LEU A 36 11.88 -2.77 -5.81
CA LEU A 36 11.60 -1.42 -5.29
C LEU A 36 12.19 -1.20 -3.89
N PHE A 37 12.16 -2.22 -3.03
CA PHE A 37 12.62 -2.15 -1.63
C PHE A 37 13.56 -3.33 -1.31
N PRO A 38 14.82 -3.29 -1.78
CA PRO A 38 15.73 -4.43 -1.68
C PRO A 38 16.14 -4.81 -0.26
N ARG A 39 15.96 -3.92 0.72
CA ARG A 39 16.26 -4.17 2.14
C ARG A 39 15.00 -4.35 3.00
N ILE A 40 13.85 -4.59 2.39
CA ILE A 40 12.62 -4.85 3.14
C ILE A 40 12.79 -6.07 4.08
N PRO A 41 12.47 -5.94 5.39
CA PRO A 41 12.50 -7.06 6.32
C PRO A 41 11.50 -8.14 5.91
N SER A 42 11.84 -9.43 6.09
CA SER A 42 10.97 -10.54 5.68
C SER A 42 9.58 -10.47 6.32
N ARG A 43 9.47 -10.10 7.60
CA ARG A 43 8.18 -9.97 8.28
C ARG A 43 7.29 -8.89 7.66
N SER A 44 7.87 -7.74 7.31
CA SER A 44 7.16 -6.65 6.65
C SER A 44 6.80 -7.01 5.22
N LEU A 45 7.69 -7.70 4.49
CA LEU A 45 7.41 -8.21 3.14
C LEU A 45 6.20 -9.13 3.13
N GLU A 46 6.14 -10.13 4.02
CA GLU A 46 5.00 -11.06 4.03
C GLU A 46 3.68 -10.36 4.37
N ARG A 47 3.70 -9.39 5.31
CA ARG A 47 2.52 -8.58 5.63
C ARG A 47 2.05 -7.70 4.47
N ILE A 48 2.99 -7.05 3.79
CA ILE A 48 2.67 -6.25 2.61
C ILE A 48 2.11 -7.13 1.50
N LEU A 49 2.65 -8.34 1.31
CA LEU A 49 2.09 -9.31 0.36
C LEU A 49 0.67 -9.70 0.71
N ASP A 50 0.35 -9.90 1.99
CA ASP A 50 -1.02 -10.16 2.46
C ASP A 50 -1.96 -9.00 2.13
N ILE A 51 -1.55 -7.76 2.42
CA ILE A 51 -2.32 -6.56 2.05
C ILE A 51 -2.53 -6.49 0.53
N CYS A 52 -1.48 -6.74 -0.26
CA CYS A 52 -1.59 -6.69 -1.73
C CYS A 52 -2.59 -7.71 -2.28
N ILE A 53 -2.70 -8.91 -1.70
CA ILE A 53 -3.63 -9.94 -2.21
C ILE A 53 -5.07 -9.75 -1.73
N CYS A 54 -5.28 -9.02 -0.62
CA CYS A 54 -6.61 -8.63 -0.14
C CYS A 54 -7.23 -7.52 -1.00
N LYS A 55 -6.39 -6.64 -1.56
CA LYS A 55 -6.86 -5.59 -2.47
C LYS A 55 -7.08 -6.16 -3.89
N PRO A 56 -7.96 -5.55 -4.72
CA PRO A 56 -8.16 -5.92 -6.13
C PRO A 56 -6.97 -5.47 -7.02
N PHE A 57 -5.75 -5.55 -6.49
CA PHE A 57 -4.54 -5.11 -7.14
C PHE A 57 -3.52 -6.25 -7.18
N VAL A 58 -2.98 -6.50 -8.37
CA VAL A 58 -1.80 -7.32 -8.55
C VAL A 58 -0.93 -6.62 -9.58
N TRP A 59 0.40 -6.78 -9.47
CA TRP A 59 1.31 -6.33 -10.52
C TRP A 59 0.82 -6.80 -11.90
N ASN A 60 0.40 -5.84 -12.72
CA ASN A 60 -0.28 -6.09 -13.99
C ASN A 60 0.64 -5.70 -15.15
N LEU A 61 1.06 -6.69 -15.95
CA LEU A 61 1.94 -6.48 -17.10
C LEU A 61 1.32 -5.65 -18.23
N SER A 62 -0.02 -5.52 -18.27
CA SER A 62 -0.72 -4.65 -19.22
C SER A 62 -0.72 -3.17 -18.80
N MET A 63 -0.39 -2.87 -17.54
CA MET A 63 -0.22 -1.51 -17.04
C MET A 63 1.25 -1.09 -17.09
N SER A 64 1.51 0.22 -17.13
CA SER A 64 2.90 0.71 -17.15
C SER A 64 3.65 0.33 -15.87
N LYS A 65 4.98 0.14 -15.97
CA LYS A 65 5.84 -0.14 -14.81
C LYS A 65 5.69 0.95 -13.73
N HIS A 66 5.64 2.22 -14.15
CA HIS A 66 5.46 3.36 -13.28
C HIS A 66 4.13 3.30 -12.49
N TRP A 67 3.03 2.97 -13.16
CA TRP A 67 1.72 2.84 -12.50
C TRP A 67 1.71 1.71 -11.46
N ASN A 68 2.29 0.55 -11.79
CA ASN A 68 2.39 -0.56 -10.83
C ASN A 68 3.30 -0.20 -9.65
N ALA A 69 4.42 0.48 -9.91
CA ALA A 69 5.35 0.93 -8.88
C ALA A 69 4.68 1.92 -7.91
N ARG A 70 3.89 2.88 -8.41
CA ARG A 70 3.11 3.81 -7.58
C ARG A 70 2.21 3.06 -6.59
N ARG A 71 1.48 2.04 -7.06
CA ARG A 71 0.58 1.25 -6.19
C ARG A 71 1.32 0.45 -5.13
N LEU A 72 2.33 -0.34 -5.50
CA LEU A 72 3.10 -1.10 -4.51
C LEU A 72 3.79 -0.18 -3.50
N THR A 73 4.34 0.94 -3.97
CA THR A 73 4.98 1.94 -3.10
C THR A 73 3.99 2.53 -2.12
N SER A 74 2.77 2.89 -2.55
CA SER A 74 1.74 3.39 -1.63
C SER A 74 1.33 2.37 -0.57
N VAL A 75 1.22 1.08 -0.92
CA VAL A 75 1.00 0.01 0.07
C VAL A 75 2.13 -0.04 1.09
N VAL A 76 3.39 0.04 0.64
CA VAL A 76 4.55 0.04 1.53
C VAL A 76 4.57 1.27 2.44
N VAL A 77 4.28 2.47 1.90
CA VAL A 77 4.21 3.71 2.69
C VAL A 77 3.11 3.61 3.75
N ALA A 78 1.93 3.10 3.39
CA ALA A 78 0.85 2.87 4.34
C ALA A 78 1.28 1.87 5.42
N HIS A 79 1.83 0.71 5.03
CA HIS A 79 2.33 -0.28 5.99
C HIS A 79 3.35 0.30 6.98
N VAL A 80 4.35 1.03 6.47
CA VAL A 80 5.37 1.66 7.31
C VAL A 80 4.74 2.65 8.29
N ARG A 81 3.79 3.47 7.83
CA ARG A 81 3.08 4.42 8.69
C ARG A 81 2.33 3.73 9.83
N HIS A 82 1.55 2.69 9.55
CA HIS A 82 0.81 1.98 10.60
C HIS A 82 1.70 1.15 11.53
N SER A 83 2.75 0.51 10.98
CA SER A 83 3.55 -0.46 11.75
C SER A 83 4.78 0.12 12.45
N HIS A 84 5.25 1.30 12.03
CA HIS A 84 6.51 1.88 12.52
C HIS A 84 6.37 3.26 13.17
N THR A 85 5.15 3.80 13.28
CA THR A 85 4.90 5.08 13.96
C THR A 85 3.67 5.01 14.84
N ASP A 86 3.47 6.05 15.64
CA ASP A 86 2.29 6.30 16.49
C ASP A 86 1.07 6.78 15.69
N TYR A 87 1.02 6.55 14.36
CA TYR A 87 -0.02 7.11 13.49
C TYR A 87 -1.44 6.75 13.97
N ASP A 88 -1.66 5.49 14.33
CA ASP A 88 -2.98 5.02 14.77
C ASP A 88 -3.39 5.60 16.13
N GLU A 89 -2.42 5.83 17.03
CA GLU A 89 -2.65 6.49 18.33
C GLU A 89 -3.00 7.97 18.12
N LEU A 90 -2.32 8.67 17.21
CA LEU A 90 -2.62 10.06 16.86
C LEU A 90 -4.04 10.24 16.31
N LEU A 91 -4.54 9.27 15.54
CA LEU A 91 -5.91 9.30 15.02
C LEU A 91 -6.95 8.97 16.10
N ARG A 92 -6.68 7.93 16.90
CA ARG A 92 -7.67 7.41 17.86
C ARG A 92 -7.75 8.25 19.14
N ASP A 93 -6.62 8.62 19.69
CA ASP A 93 -6.53 9.22 21.02
C ASP A 93 -6.49 10.75 20.95
N GLU A 94 -5.65 11.29 20.05
CA GLU A 94 -5.54 12.74 19.85
C GLU A 94 -6.59 13.29 18.86
N ARG A 95 -7.32 12.41 18.15
CA ARG A 95 -8.34 12.76 17.15
C ARG A 95 -7.83 13.72 16.07
N LEU A 96 -6.56 13.59 15.71
CA LEU A 96 -5.96 14.40 14.67
C LEU A 96 -6.57 14.06 13.31
N GLU A 97 -6.65 15.06 12.43
CA GLU A 97 -6.95 14.80 11.02
C GLU A 97 -5.86 13.93 10.40
N ARG A 98 -6.24 13.00 9.51
CA ARG A 98 -5.29 12.07 8.86
C ARG A 98 -4.11 12.77 8.21
N PHE A 99 -4.32 13.94 7.63
CA PHE A 99 -3.25 14.76 7.04
C PHE A 99 -2.23 15.21 8.09
N GLU A 100 -2.68 15.68 9.25
CA GLU A 100 -1.79 16.20 10.29
C GLU A 100 -1.04 15.06 11.00
N ALA A 101 -1.72 13.94 11.26
CA ALA A 101 -1.07 12.73 11.78
C ALA A 101 0.02 12.22 10.82
N ARG A 102 -0.21 12.27 9.50
CA ARG A 102 0.80 11.94 8.48
C ARG A 102 1.98 12.90 8.50
N ARG A 103 1.74 14.20 8.64
CA ARG A 103 2.83 15.20 8.73
C ARG A 103 3.67 15.02 9.99
N ARG A 104 3.05 14.72 11.13
CA ARG A 104 3.74 14.48 12.40
C ARG A 104 4.62 13.21 12.36
N THR A 105 4.14 12.17 11.68
CA THR A 105 4.86 10.88 11.54
C THR A 105 5.82 10.83 10.35
N ALA A 106 5.77 11.84 9.46
CA ALA A 106 6.49 11.88 8.19
C ALA A 106 8.00 11.56 8.32
N GLY A 107 8.68 12.18 9.29
CA GLY A 107 10.12 11.97 9.48
C GLY A 107 10.48 10.53 9.85
N ALA A 108 9.66 9.89 10.69
CA ALA A 108 9.86 8.49 11.10
C ALA A 108 9.59 7.53 9.93
N VAL A 109 8.49 7.75 9.21
CA VAL A 109 8.15 6.97 8.00
C VAL A 109 9.25 7.09 6.95
N TRP A 110 9.69 8.31 6.64
CA TRP A 110 10.73 8.56 5.63
C TRP A 110 12.04 7.86 5.97
N LYS A 111 12.44 7.87 7.25
CA LYS A 111 13.64 7.18 7.71
C LYS A 111 13.59 5.68 7.42
N VAL A 112 12.48 5.01 7.77
CA VAL A 112 12.31 3.56 7.52
C VAL A 112 12.29 3.26 6.03
N LEU A 113 11.57 4.07 5.23
CA LEU A 113 11.52 3.89 3.77
C LEU A 113 12.91 3.99 3.13
N ARG A 114 13.75 4.93 3.59
CA ARG A 114 15.14 5.08 3.12
C ARG A 114 16.06 3.95 3.57
N GLU A 115 15.80 3.35 4.73
CA GLU A 115 16.52 2.15 5.17
C GLU A 115 16.18 0.94 4.28
N TRP A 116 14.92 0.81 3.85
CA TRP A 116 14.45 -0.29 3.00
C TRP A 116 14.79 -0.08 1.51
N CYS A 117 14.89 1.18 1.07
CA CYS A 117 15.25 1.60 -0.28
C CYS A 117 16.55 2.45 -0.26
N PRO A 118 17.72 1.80 -0.08
CA PRO A 118 19.01 2.49 0.09
C PRO A 118 19.62 3.03 -1.21
N TRP A 119 19.12 2.62 -2.38
CA TRP A 119 19.62 3.09 -3.67
C TRP A 119 18.67 4.17 -4.18
N ASP A 120 19.20 5.35 -4.52
CA ASP A 120 18.37 6.44 -5.07
C ASP A 120 17.68 6.06 -6.38
N ALA A 121 18.16 5.02 -7.07
CA ALA A 121 17.57 4.48 -8.30
C ALA A 121 16.66 3.25 -8.10
N SER A 122 16.53 2.71 -6.87
CA SER A 122 15.69 1.52 -6.62
C SER A 122 14.21 1.80 -6.84
N ASN A 123 13.76 2.99 -6.44
CA ASN A 123 12.36 3.36 -6.52
C ASN A 123 12.22 4.85 -6.86
N GLU A 124 12.11 5.13 -8.16
CA GLU A 124 11.97 6.49 -8.69
C GLU A 124 10.65 7.18 -8.25
N VAL A 125 9.63 6.39 -7.88
CA VAL A 125 8.32 6.92 -7.46
C VAL A 125 8.18 7.04 -5.95
N LEU A 126 9.19 6.64 -5.16
CA LEU A 126 9.12 6.62 -3.69
C LEU A 126 8.81 8.00 -3.11
N GLU A 127 9.59 9.00 -3.51
CA GLU A 127 9.44 10.36 -3.02
C GLU A 127 8.09 10.95 -3.45
N GLU A 128 7.71 10.76 -4.72
CA GLU A 128 6.42 11.22 -5.24
C GLU A 128 5.25 10.63 -4.42
N CYS A 129 5.27 9.31 -4.19
CA CYS A 129 4.22 8.64 -3.43
C CYS A 129 4.16 9.08 -1.97
N PHE A 130 5.32 9.25 -1.35
CA PHE A 130 5.41 9.72 0.02
C PHE A 130 4.88 11.16 0.14
N GLN A 131 5.34 12.08 -0.72
CA GLN A 131 4.91 13.48 -0.70
C GLN A 131 3.42 13.63 -0.98
N ALA A 132 2.86 12.84 -1.89
CA ALA A 132 1.42 12.84 -2.16
C ALA A 132 0.59 12.48 -0.91
N THR A 133 1.12 11.63 -0.01
CA THR A 133 0.45 11.33 1.26
C THR A 133 0.51 12.49 2.26
N LEU A 134 1.40 13.46 2.08
CA LEU A 134 1.49 14.64 2.94
C LEU A 134 0.62 15.80 2.47
N LEU A 135 -0.09 15.66 1.35
CA LEU A 135 -0.99 16.67 0.79
C LEU A 135 -2.45 16.46 1.24
N ARG A 136 -3.20 17.56 1.35
CA ARG A 136 -4.64 17.48 1.57
C ARG A 136 -5.33 16.84 0.36
N PRO A 137 -6.49 16.17 0.53
CA PRO A 137 -7.23 15.60 -0.60
C PRO A 137 -7.44 16.58 -1.76
N GLU A 138 -7.75 17.84 -1.45
CA GLU A 138 -7.98 18.89 -2.45
C GLU A 138 -6.72 19.27 -3.26
N GLU A 139 -5.53 18.94 -2.76
CA GLU A 139 -4.24 19.34 -3.33
C GLU A 139 -3.56 18.19 -4.11
N ARG A 140 -4.14 16.99 -4.11
CA ARG A 140 -3.57 15.80 -4.77
C ARG A 140 -3.87 15.78 -6.27
N GLU A 141 -3.02 15.06 -7.01
CA GLU A 141 -3.18 14.85 -8.46
C GLU A 141 -4.50 14.13 -8.77
N PRO A 142 -5.35 14.65 -9.68
CA PRO A 142 -6.56 13.96 -10.10
C PRO A 142 -6.22 12.65 -10.83
N GLY A 143 -6.79 11.53 -10.38
CA GLY A 143 -6.67 10.22 -11.05
C GLY A 143 -5.73 9.22 -10.37
N TRP A 144 -5.02 9.62 -9.31
CA TRP A 144 -4.32 8.69 -8.43
C TRP A 144 -4.28 9.22 -7.00
N ASP A 145 -4.84 8.44 -6.07
CA ASP A 145 -4.79 8.76 -4.65
C ASP A 145 -4.10 7.64 -3.86
N PRO A 146 -2.90 7.88 -3.28
CA PRO A 146 -2.25 6.94 -2.37
C PRO A 146 -3.13 6.53 -1.19
N MET A 147 -4.12 7.38 -0.83
CA MET A 147 -4.96 7.21 0.34
C MET A 147 -6.17 6.30 0.11
N GLU A 148 -6.51 5.96 -1.13
CA GLU A 148 -7.50 4.91 -1.42
C GLU A 148 -7.09 3.55 -0.83
N LEU A 149 -5.78 3.36 -0.57
CA LEU A 149 -5.24 2.16 0.06
C LEU A 149 -5.28 2.21 1.60
N ASP A 150 -5.51 3.38 2.17
CA ASP A 150 -5.59 3.65 3.63
C ASP A 150 -7.02 3.55 4.19
N ASP A 151 -8.02 3.54 3.31
CA ASP A 151 -9.43 3.50 3.73
C ASP A 151 -9.85 2.06 4.06
N GLU A 152 -9.95 1.84 5.37
CA GLU A 152 -10.86 0.93 6.10
C GLU A 152 -10.74 -0.59 5.86
N SER A 153 -10.59 -1.32 6.97
CA SER A 153 -10.93 -2.74 7.23
C SER A 153 -9.90 -3.87 7.10
N ASP A 154 -8.70 -3.69 6.51
CA ASP A 154 -7.79 -4.84 6.27
C ASP A 154 -6.70 -5.07 7.34
N TYR A 155 -6.53 -4.19 8.33
CA TYR A 155 -5.87 -4.59 9.58
C TYR A 155 -6.92 -5.30 10.42
N VAL A 156 -7.25 -6.53 10.01
CA VAL A 156 -7.94 -7.48 10.87
C VAL A 156 -7.13 -7.52 12.16
N ASP A 157 -7.75 -7.13 13.28
CA ASP A 157 -7.28 -7.49 14.61
C ASP A 157 -6.83 -8.94 14.50
N ASP A 158 -5.55 -9.22 14.77
CA ASP A 158 -5.05 -10.58 14.86
C ASP A 158 -5.98 -11.31 15.83
N PRO A 159 -6.81 -12.29 15.40
CA PRO A 159 -7.83 -12.90 16.26
C PRO A 159 -7.20 -13.80 17.35
N MET A 160 -5.90 -13.61 17.64
CA MET A 160 -5.12 -14.32 18.64
C MET A 160 -4.93 -13.55 19.95
N ASP A 161 -5.47 -12.34 20.09
CA ASP A 161 -5.47 -11.57 21.35
C ASP A 161 -6.89 -11.46 21.98
N LEU A 162 -7.67 -12.55 21.95
CA LEU A 162 -8.83 -12.73 22.82
C LEU A 162 -8.62 -13.94 23.74
N ASP A 163 -8.24 -13.62 24.99
CA ASP A 163 -8.11 -14.44 26.22
C ASP A 163 -7.19 -15.68 26.23
#